data_AF-A0A432GTP7-F1
#
_entry.id   AF-A0A432GTP7-F1
#
_cell.length_a   1.000
_cell.length_b   1.000
_cell.length_c   1.000
_cell.angle_alpha   90.00
_cell.angle_beta   90.00
_cell.angle_gamma   90.00
#
_symmetry.space_group_name_H-M   'P 1'
#
loop_
_entity.id
_entity.type
_entity.pdbx_description
1 polymer ?
#
loop_
_entity_poly.entity_id
_entity_poly.type
_entity_poly.pdbx_seq_one_letter_code
_entity_poly.pdbx_strand_id
1 'polypeptide(L)'
;ETCDRTGVLSFNLRNVHPHDVAQVLDESGIAVRAGHHCTQILHERLGVAASVRMSFGIYNEVSEIDHLFSTLDRARDIFLD
;
A
#
# COMPACT_ATOMS: atom_id res chain seq x y z
N GLU A 1 18.06 -5.65 -9.23
CA GLU A 1 18.72 -5.92 -7.94
C GLU A 1 18.22 -4.92 -6.90
N THR A 2 17.81 -5.39 -5.72
CA THR A 2 17.15 -4.61 -4.64
C THR A 2 17.90 -4.76 -3.31
N CYS A 3 19.19 -5.09 -3.37
CA CYS A 3 20.02 -5.55 -2.24
C CYS A 3 20.06 -4.58 -1.06
N ASP A 4 19.87 -3.28 -1.31
CA ASP A 4 20.02 -2.21 -0.31
C ASP A 4 18.69 -1.56 0.11
N ARG A 5 17.55 -2.18 -0.22
CA ARG A 5 16.22 -1.64 0.12
C ARG A 5 15.74 -2.21 1.45
N THR A 6 15.10 -1.38 2.26
CA THR A 6 14.40 -1.83 3.47
C THR A 6 13.04 -2.47 3.12
N GLY A 7 12.43 -3.15 4.08
CA GLY A 7 11.10 -3.76 3.96
C GLY A 7 9.95 -2.74 3.91
N VAL A 8 10.05 -1.70 3.09
CA VAL A 8 9.02 -0.67 2.93
C VAL A 8 8.64 -0.60 1.45
N LEU A 9 7.35 -0.81 1.17
CA LEU A 9 6.80 -0.71 -0.18
C LEU A 9 5.71 0.35 -0.23
N SER A 10 5.93 1.39 -1.03
CA SER A 10 4.92 2.38 -1.40
C SER A 10 4.38 2.08 -2.79
N PHE A 11 3.05 2.10 -2.93
CA PHE A 11 2.37 1.75 -4.17
C PHE A 11 1.02 2.47 -4.32
N ASN A 12 0.49 2.43 -5.54
CA ASN A 12 -0.83 2.92 -5.88
C ASN A 12 -1.51 1.90 -6.80
N LEU A 13 -2.80 1.63 -6.57
CA LEU A 13 -3.64 1.00 -7.57
C LEU A 13 -4.08 2.08 -8.58
N ARG A 14 -3.90 1.82 -9.87
CA ARG A 14 -4.25 2.77 -10.93
C ARG A 14 -5.74 3.10 -10.83
N ASN A 15 -6.09 4.38 -10.91
CA ASN A 15 -7.47 4.89 -10.83
C ASN A 15 -8.20 4.65 -9.49
N VAL A 16 -7.51 4.25 -8.42
CA VAL A 16 -8.11 4.13 -7.08
C VAL A 16 -7.44 5.09 -6.12
N HIS A 17 -8.23 5.79 -5.29
CA HIS A 17 -7.66 6.70 -4.31
C HIS A 17 -6.93 5.89 -3.21
N PRO A 18 -5.69 6.27 -2.80
CA PRO A 18 -4.93 5.50 -1.81
C PRO A 18 -5.64 5.30 -0.46
N HIS A 19 -6.45 6.25 -0.03
CA HIS A 19 -7.26 6.11 1.19
C HIS A 19 -8.35 5.05 1.07
N ASP A 20 -8.94 4.85 -0.11
CA ASP A 20 -9.96 3.83 -0.33
C ASP A 20 -9.34 2.43 -0.29
N VAL A 21 -8.16 2.26 -0.90
CA VAL A 21 -7.37 1.02 -0.80
C VAL A 21 -7.03 0.70 0.65
N ALA A 22 -6.59 1.71 1.43
CA ALA A 22 -6.30 1.53 2.84
C ALA A 22 -7.54 1.13 3.65
N GLN A 23 -8.71 1.67 3.32
CA GLN A 23 -9.96 1.29 3.97
C GLN A 23 -10.36 -0.17 3.68
N VAL A 24 -10.28 -0.62 2.42
CA VAL A 24 -10.59 -2.03 2.08
C VAL A 24 -9.65 -3.01 2.76
N LEU A 25 -8.37 -2.64 2.89
CA LEU A 25 -7.38 -3.42 3.62
C LEU A 25 -7.69 -3.46 5.12
N ASP A 26 -8.05 -2.33 5.73
CA ASP A 26 -8.43 -2.22 7.15
C ASP A 26 -9.65 -3.10 7.48
N GLU A 27 -10.68 -3.09 6.63
CA GLU A 27 -11.86 -3.97 6.75
C GLU A 27 -11.50 -5.47 6.72
N SER A 28 -10.33 -5.83 6.18
CA SER A 28 -9.82 -7.19 6.09
C SER A 28 -8.76 -7.49 7.16
N GLY A 29 -8.60 -6.60 8.15
CA GLY A 29 -7.65 -6.72 9.25
C GLY A 29 -6.21 -6.36 8.91
N ILE A 30 -5.96 -5.73 7.76
CA ILE A 30 -4.62 -5.38 7.28
C ILE A 30 -4.36 -3.89 7.50
N ALA A 31 -3.51 -3.57 8.47
CA ALA A 31 -3.14 -2.20 8.77
C ALA A 31 -2.06 -1.67 7.81
N VAL A 32 -2.43 -0.69 6.99
CA VAL A 32 -1.50 0.09 6.15
C VAL A 32 -1.64 1.59 6.42
N ARG A 33 -0.73 2.40 5.86
CA ARG A 33 -0.86 3.86 5.90
C ARG A 33 -1.07 4.41 4.50
N ALA A 34 -2.03 5.31 4.32
CA ALA A 34 -2.20 6.11 3.11
C ALA A 34 -1.89 7.59 3.37
N GLY A 35 -1.48 8.31 2.32
CA GLY A 35 -1.24 9.77 2.34
C GLY A 35 0.17 10.14 1.88
N HIS A 36 0.66 11.31 2.29
CA HIS A 36 2.01 11.79 1.93
C HIS A 36 3.15 11.15 2.74
N HIS A 37 2.85 10.41 3.81
CA HIS A 37 3.84 9.84 4.73
C HIS A 37 4.85 10.85 5.29
N CYS A 38 4.42 12.09 5.53
CA CYS A 38 5.28 13.22 5.92
C CYS A 38 6.37 13.56 4.88
N THR A 39 6.16 13.21 3.61
CA THR A 39 7.10 13.40 2.49
C THR A 39 6.45 14.12 1.31
N GLN A 40 5.73 15.21 1.58
CA GLN A 40 4.93 15.92 0.57
C GLN A 40 5.77 16.39 -0.64
N ILE A 41 6.98 16.92 -0.41
CA ILE A 41 7.88 17.35 -1.49
C ILE A 41 8.28 16.19 -2.41
N LEU A 42 8.45 14.98 -1.87
CA LEU A 42 8.76 13.80 -2.68
C LEU A 42 7.55 13.40 -3.54
N HIS A 43 6.35 13.44 -2.97
CA HIS A 43 5.10 13.16 -3.68
C HIS A 43 4.89 14.14 -4.85
N GLU A 44 5.13 15.44 -4.61
CA GLU A 44 5.10 16.47 -5.66
C GLU A 44 6.11 16.17 -6.78
N ARG A 45 7.36 15.82 -6.44
CA ARG A 45 8.40 15.46 -7.44
C ARG A 45 8.07 14.20 -8.24
N LEU A 46 7.38 13.24 -7.63
CA LEU A 46 6.95 12.00 -8.27
C LEU A 46 5.62 12.15 -9.02
N GLY A 47 4.94 13.30 -8.92
CA GLY A 47 3.66 13.55 -9.55
C GLY A 47 2.52 12.70 -8.99
N VAL A 48 2.61 12.25 -7.73
CA VAL A 48 1.58 11.44 -7.06
C VAL A 48 0.96 12.22 -5.91
N ALA A 49 -0.37 12.26 -5.83
CA ALA A 49 -1.06 13.02 -4.78
C ALA A 49 -0.99 12.35 -3.40
N ALA A 50 -0.92 11.02 -3.36
CA ALA A 50 -0.76 10.23 -2.15
C ALA A 50 -0.29 8.83 -2.56
N SER A 51 0.20 8.03 -1.62
CA SER A 51 0.45 6.60 -1.84
C SER A 51 -0.06 5.76 -0.68
N VAL A 52 -0.22 4.46 -0.92
CA VAL A 52 -0.36 3.45 0.14
C VAL A 52 1.05 2.97 0.48
N ARG A 53 1.34 2.79 1.77
CA ARG A 53 2.60 2.24 2.24
C ARG A 53 2.37 1.08 3.18
N MET A 54 2.97 -0.06 2.82
CA MET A 54 3.19 -1.18 3.73
C MET A 54 4.65 -1.18 4.21
N SER A 55 4.85 -1.55 5.47
CA SER A 55 6.14 -1.48 6.15
C SER A 55 6.28 -2.72 7.03
N PHE A 56 7.17 -3.62 6.62
CA PHE A 56 7.41 -4.90 7.27
C PHE A 56 8.44 -4.76 8.39
N GLY A 57 8.15 -5.40 9.53
CA GLY A 57 9.07 -5.63 10.63
C GLY A 57 9.58 -7.06 10.66
N ILE A 58 10.47 -7.36 11.62
CA ILE A 58 11.04 -8.70 11.81
C ILE A 58 10.03 -9.78 12.23
N TYR A 59 8.85 -9.34 12.66
CA TYR A 59 7.77 -10.17 13.15
C TYR A 59 6.71 -10.48 12.09
N ASN A 60 6.84 -9.90 10.88
CA ASN A 60 5.88 -10.19 9.83
C ASN A 60 6.14 -11.56 9.19
N GLU A 61 5.07 -12.22 8.79
CA GLU A 61 5.09 -13.53 8.17
C GLU A 61 4.74 -13.47 6.68
N VAL A 62 5.19 -14.47 5.92
CA VAL A 62 4.85 -14.60 4.50
C VAL A 62 3.34 -14.80 4.30
N SER A 63 2.68 -15.49 5.22
CA SER A 63 1.23 -15.68 5.26
C SER A 63 0.45 -14.35 5.31
N GLU A 64 0.97 -13.35 6.02
CA GLU A 64 0.38 -12.01 6.08
C GLU A 64 0.53 -11.28 4.74
N ILE A 65 1.63 -11.50 4.02
CA ILE A 65 1.87 -10.96 2.68
C ILE A 65 0.87 -11.58 1.69
N ASP A 66 0.66 -12.89 1.77
CA ASP A 66 -0.31 -13.61 0.92
C ASP A 66 -1.74 -13.10 1.17
N HIS A 67 -2.12 -12.89 2.44
CA HIS A 67 -3.41 -12.30 2.83
C HIS A 67 -3.57 -10.86 2.32
N LEU A 68 -2.49 -10.08 2.33
CA LEU A 68 -2.47 -8.73 1.77
C LEU A 68 -2.73 -8.74 0.26
N PHE A 69 -2.08 -9.62 -0.49
CA PHE A 69 -2.27 -9.68 -1.94
C PHE A 69 -3.67 -10.15 -2.33
N SER A 70 -4.23 -11.16 -1.64
CA SER A 70 -5.60 -11.60 -1.90
C SER A 70 -6.62 -10.48 -1.63
N THR A 71 -6.38 -9.65 -0.62
CA THR A 71 -7.22 -8.49 -0.32
C THR A 71 -7.02 -7.36 -1.34
N LEU A 72 -5.81 -7.15 -1.84
CA LEU A 72 -5.56 -6.18 -2.92
C LEU A 72 -6.25 -6.57 -4.23
N ASP A 73 -6.32 -7.86 -4.55
CA ASP A 73 -7.11 -8.35 -5.68
C ASP A 73 -8.60 -8.00 -5.48
N ARG A 74 -9.15 -8.24 -4.28
CA ARG A 74 -10.52 -7.81 -3.95
C ARG A 74 -10.72 -6.30 -4.08
N ALA A 75 -9.75 -5.49 -3.63
CA ALA A 75 -9.81 -4.04 -3.78
C ALA A 75 -9.81 -3.62 -5.26
N ARG A 76 -9.01 -4.29 -6.10
CA ARG A 76 -9.02 -4.07 -7.55
C ARG A 76 -10.41 -4.35 -8.12
N ASP A 77 -11.00 -5.49 -7.78
CA ASP A 77 -12.30 -5.92 -8.33
C ASP A 77 -13.46 -4.99 -7.87
N ILE A 78 -13.35 -4.36 -6.69
CA ILE A 78 -14.36 -3.37 -6.21
C ILE A 78 -14.32 -2.06 -7.02
N PHE A 79 -13.14 -1.62 -7.46
CA PHE A 79 -12.93 -0.28 -8.01
C PHE A 79 -12.60 -0.22 -9.50
N LEU A 80 -12.17 -1.33 -10.11
CA LEU A 80 -11.67 -1.39 -11.49
C LEU A 80 -12.48 -2.30 -12.41
N ASP A 81 -13.44 -3.05 -11.87
CA ASP A 81 -14.52 -3.70 -12.65
C ASP A 81 -15.75 -2.78 -12.71
#